data_AF-A0A8S4QQG5-F1
#
_entry.id   AF-A0A8S4QQG5-F1
#
_cell.length_a   1.000
_cell.length_b   1.000
_cell.length_c   1.000
_cell.angle_alpha   90.00
_cell.angle_beta   90.00
_cell.angle_gamma   90.00
#
_symmetry.space_group_name_H-M   'P 1'
#
loop_
_entity.id
_entity.type
_entity.pdbx_description
1 polymer ?
#
loop_
_entity_poly.entity_id
_entity_poly.type
_entity_poly.pdbx_seq_one_letter_code
_entity_poly.pdbx_strand_id
1 'polypeptide(L)'
;VLDYTQYYLDVTNTRGDAHWVVEYNLTQYYGLREVSASSLDTLAEKIRNYHDKGLLTKYLTALSVRHTTDVSDCDASCVHVHFCAITRADFHEFRTCVRNPASALASRAPHNSAAILLYAILILISS
;
A
#
# COMPACT_ATOMS: atom_id res chain seq x y z
N VAL A 1 1.54 12.77 -20.62
CA VAL A 1 2.03 13.61 -19.51
C VAL A 1 3.53 13.44 -19.46
N LEU A 2 4.31 14.52 -19.38
CA LEU A 2 5.78 14.39 -19.33
C LEU A 2 6.25 14.07 -17.92
N ASP A 3 5.66 14.73 -16.93
CA ASP A 3 5.91 14.47 -15.51
C ASP A 3 4.79 14.99 -14.62
N TYR A 4 4.84 14.62 -13.35
CA TYR A 4 3.95 15.06 -12.28
C TYR A 4 4.76 15.48 -11.06
N THR A 5 4.53 16.68 -10.54
CA THR A 5 5.16 17.17 -9.31
C THR A 5 4.11 17.34 -8.23
N GLN A 6 4.27 16.61 -7.14
CA GLN A 6 3.46 16.76 -5.93
C GLN A 6 4.05 17.86 -5.05
N TYR A 7 3.20 18.77 -4.59
CA TYR A 7 3.53 19.74 -3.55
C TYR A 7 2.75 19.39 -2.28
N TYR A 8 3.31 19.67 -1.11
CA TYR A 8 2.61 19.49 0.15
C TYR A 8 2.85 20.66 1.10
N LEU A 9 1.98 20.75 2.09
CA LEU A 9 2.06 21.68 3.20
C LEU A 9 2.23 20.88 4.49
N ASP A 10 3.27 21.20 5.26
CA ASP A 10 3.43 20.63 6.60
C ASP A 10 2.53 21.37 7.60
N VAL A 11 1.40 20.74 7.93
CA VAL A 11 0.43 21.27 8.89
C VAL A 11 0.85 21.12 10.36
N THR A 12 1.94 20.39 10.63
CA THR A 12 2.49 20.23 11.98
C THR A 12 3.50 21.33 12.33
N ASN A 13 3.91 22.13 11.35
CA ASN A 13 4.83 23.24 11.56
C ASN A 13 4.17 24.36 12.38
N THR A 14 4.56 24.48 13.65
CA THR A 14 4.01 25.43 14.62
C THR A 14 4.50 26.87 14.46
N ARG A 15 5.41 27.14 13.52
CA ARG A 15 5.98 28.48 13.32
C ARG A 15 5.01 29.48 12.67
N GLY A 16 3.82 29.03 12.24
CA GLY A 16 2.78 29.88 11.66
C GLY A 16 2.95 30.19 10.16
N ASP A 17 4.11 29.85 9.59
CA ASP A 17 4.42 30.08 8.19
C ASP A 17 3.99 28.87 7.33
N ALA A 18 2.89 29.04 6.59
CA ALA A 18 2.39 28.03 5.65
C ALA A 18 3.11 28.14 4.30
N HIS A 19 4.15 27.33 4.12
CA HIS A 19 4.90 27.25 2.86
C HIS A 19 4.67 25.91 2.15
N TRP A 20 4.13 25.98 0.94
CA TRP A 20 4.06 24.84 0.04
C TRP A 20 5.45 24.50 -0.47
N VAL A 21 5.84 23.23 -0.34
CA VAL A 21 7.13 22.72 -0.81
C VAL A 21 6.91 21.51 -1.71
N VAL A 22 7.87 21.24 -2.60
CA VAL A 22 7.84 20.03 -3.43
C VAL A 22 7.99 18.82 -2.51
N GLU A 23 7.06 17.87 -2.63
CA GLU A 23 7.16 16.56 -2.01
C GLU A 23 8.03 15.64 -2.87
N TYR A 24 7.61 15.44 -4.13
CA TYR A 24 8.34 14.64 -5.09
C TYR A 24 7.93 14.96 -6.53
N ASN A 25 8.79 14.54 -7.45
CA ASN A 25 8.53 14.48 -8.88
C ASN A 25 8.40 13.01 -9.29
N LEU A 26 7.34 12.62 -10.00
CA LEU A 26 6.94 11.24 -10.22
C LEU A 26 8.00 10.43 -10.96
N THR A 27 8.51 10.95 -12.08
CA THR A 27 9.51 10.23 -12.87
C THR A 27 10.79 10.02 -12.08
N GLN A 28 11.27 11.04 -11.37
CA GLN A 28 12.46 10.93 -10.53
C GLN A 28 12.25 9.99 -9.33
N TYR A 29 11.09 10.07 -8.68
CA TYR A 29 10.80 9.34 -7.44
C TYR A 29 10.67 7.83 -7.65
N TYR A 30 10.03 7.43 -8.76
CA TYR A 30 9.81 6.03 -9.14
C TYR A 30 10.77 5.52 -10.23
N GLY A 31 11.67 6.36 -10.75
CA GLY A 31 12.62 6.00 -11.79
C GLY A 31 11.94 5.69 -13.14
N LEU A 32 10.90 6.44 -13.49
CA LEU A 32 10.19 6.29 -14.77
C LEU A 32 10.86 7.13 -15.85
N ARG A 33 10.84 6.64 -17.10
CA ARG A 33 11.30 7.44 -18.25
C ARG A 33 10.27 8.46 -18.71
N GLU A 34 8.99 8.15 -18.48
CA GLU A 34 7.84 8.94 -18.94
C GLU A 34 6.61 8.58 -18.12
N VAL A 35 5.59 9.44 -18.16
CA VAL A 35 4.28 9.18 -17.54
C VAL A 35 3.31 8.69 -18.62
N SER A 36 3.37 7.38 -18.89
CA SER A 36 2.50 6.65 -19.81
C SER A 36 1.71 5.55 -19.10
N ALA A 37 0.57 5.14 -19.68
CA ALA A 37 -0.28 4.11 -19.08
C ALA A 37 0.48 2.79 -18.86
N SER A 38 1.33 2.38 -19.81
CA SER A 38 2.17 1.19 -19.69
C SER A 38 3.23 1.31 -18.59
N SER A 39 3.86 2.48 -18.44
CA SER A 39 4.84 2.74 -17.37
C SER A 39 4.20 2.68 -15.99
N LEU A 40 3.00 3.23 -15.84
CA LEU A 40 2.24 3.23 -14.59
C LEU A 40 1.68 1.85 -14.25
N ASP A 41 1.22 1.09 -15.24
CA ASP A 41 0.80 -0.31 -15.05
C ASP A 41 1.97 -1.20 -14.59
N THR A 42 3.13 -1.06 -15.24
CA THR A 42 4.37 -1.74 -14.82
C THR A 42 4.78 -1.36 -13.40
N LEU A 43 4.60 -0.10 -13.00
CA LEU A 43 4.85 0.36 -11.64
C LEU A 43 3.88 -0.30 -10.64
N ALA A 44 2.59 -0.38 -10.97
CA ALA A 44 1.58 -1.04 -10.13
C ALA A 44 1.90 -2.53 -9.91
N GLU A 45 2.30 -3.22 -10.97
CA GLU A 45 2.74 -4.63 -10.91
C GLU A 45 3.95 -4.82 -9.98
N LYS A 46 4.92 -3.90 -10.00
CA LYS A 46 6.06 -3.93 -9.07
C LYS A 46 5.63 -3.67 -7.62
N ILE A 47 4.72 -2.70 -7.38
CA ILE A 47 4.18 -2.41 -6.05
C ILE A 47 3.47 -3.63 -5.46
N ARG A 48 2.77 -4.42 -6.30
CA ARG A 48 2.09 -5.65 -5.86
C ARG A 48 3.05 -6.69 -5.27
N ASN A 49 4.35 -6.63 -5.60
CA ASN A 49 5.33 -7.55 -5.04
C ASN A 49 5.61 -7.23 -3.56
N TYR A 50 4.83 -7.83 -2.66
CA TYR A 50 4.97 -7.65 -1.20
C TYR A 50 6.38 -7.94 -0.66
N HIS A 51 7.18 -8.75 -1.35
CA HIS A 51 8.57 -9.01 -0.95
C HIS A 51 9.50 -7.81 -1.19
N ASP A 52 9.16 -6.91 -2.11
CA ASP A 52 9.82 -5.61 -2.28
C ASP A 52 9.13 -4.55 -1.41
N LYS A 53 9.42 -4.61 -0.11
CA LYS A 53 8.88 -3.64 0.87
C LYS A 53 9.32 -2.20 0.58
N GLY A 54 10.43 -1.99 -0.12
CA GLY A 54 10.97 -0.66 -0.38
C GLY A 54 10.06 0.15 -1.30
N LEU A 55 9.62 -0.46 -2.41
CA LEU A 55 8.74 0.21 -3.36
C LEU A 55 7.33 0.43 -2.79
N LEU A 56 6.79 -0.54 -2.06
CA LEU A 56 5.51 -0.40 -1.35
C LEU A 56 5.56 0.74 -0.32
N THR A 57 6.63 0.81 0.47
CA THR A 57 6.83 1.87 1.47
C THR A 57 6.88 3.25 0.83
N LYS A 58 7.60 3.39 -0.29
CA LYS A 58 7.61 4.62 -1.09
C LYS A 58 6.20 5.02 -1.53
N TYR A 59 5.44 4.08 -2.10
CA TYR A 59 4.06 4.32 -2.54
C TYR A 59 3.14 4.78 -1.41
N LEU A 60 3.13 4.07 -0.27
CA LEU A 60 2.27 4.40 0.86
C LEU A 60 2.66 5.72 1.54
N THR A 61 3.96 6.05 1.58
CA THR A 61 4.44 7.35 2.08
C THR A 61 3.98 8.51 1.20
N ALA A 62 4.07 8.35 -0.12
CA ALA A 62 3.59 9.35 -1.08
C ALA A 62 2.05 9.48 -1.04
N LEU A 63 1.33 8.38 -0.81
CA LEU A 63 -0.13 8.38 -0.66
C LEU A 63 -0.58 9.15 0.60
N SER A 64 0.19 9.05 1.69
CA SER A 64 -0.10 9.76 2.95
C SER A 64 0.36 11.21 2.95
N VAL A 65 0.98 11.70 1.86
CA VAL A 65 1.49 13.08 1.75
C VAL A 65 2.42 13.42 2.92
N ARG A 66 3.29 12.45 3.28
CA ARG A 66 4.21 12.49 4.43
C ARG A 66 3.56 12.65 5.81
N HIS A 67 2.23 12.56 5.92
CA HIS A 67 1.54 12.66 7.21
C HIS A 67 1.84 11.46 8.11
N THR A 68 2.09 10.28 7.54
CA THR A 68 2.34 9.06 8.31
C THR A 68 3.47 8.28 7.67
N THR A 69 4.54 8.05 8.44
CA THR A 69 5.73 7.28 8.04
C THR A 69 5.63 5.82 8.46
N ASP A 70 4.68 5.47 9.31
CA ASP A 70 4.43 4.08 9.67
C ASP A 70 3.54 3.43 8.61
N VAL A 71 4.17 2.65 7.75
CA VAL A 71 3.54 1.84 6.70
C VAL A 71 3.61 0.35 7.04
N SER A 72 3.98 0.00 8.28
CA SER A 72 4.26 -1.37 8.69
C SER A 72 3.00 -2.26 8.76
N ASP A 73 1.82 -1.64 8.78
CA ASP A 73 0.53 -2.33 8.90
C ASP A 73 -0.04 -2.86 7.56
N CYS A 74 0.62 -2.60 6.42
CA CYS A 74 0.12 -3.06 5.12
C CYS A 74 0.62 -4.49 4.79
N ASP A 75 -0.22 -5.48 5.11
CA ASP A 75 0.01 -6.89 4.78
C ASP A 75 -0.26 -7.21 3.29
N ALA A 76 -0.11 -8.48 2.90
CA ALA A 76 -0.35 -8.92 1.52
C ALA A 76 -1.79 -8.65 1.03
N SER A 77 -2.78 -8.61 1.92
CA SER A 77 -4.16 -8.28 1.55
C SER A 77 -4.33 -6.80 1.28
N CYS A 78 -3.75 -5.97 2.14
CA CYS A 78 -3.68 -4.52 1.95
C CYS A 78 -3.05 -4.19 0.58
N VAL A 79 -1.89 -4.79 0.27
CA VAL A 79 -1.21 -4.61 -1.04
C VAL A 79 -2.11 -5.01 -2.21
N HIS A 80 -2.83 -6.13 -2.09
CA HIS A 80 -3.74 -6.59 -3.14
C HIS A 80 -4.88 -5.60 -3.39
N VAL A 81 -5.47 -5.04 -2.34
CA VAL A 81 -6.53 -4.03 -2.46
C VAL A 81 -5.99 -2.76 -3.15
N HIS A 82 -4.80 -2.29 -2.79
CA HIS A 82 -4.16 -1.16 -3.48
C HIS A 82 -3.92 -1.45 -4.95
N PHE A 83 -3.38 -2.63 -5.29
CA PHE A 83 -3.18 -3.03 -6.68
C PHE A 83 -4.50 -3.02 -7.48
N CYS A 84 -5.57 -3.57 -6.92
CA CYS A 84 -6.89 -3.54 -7.55
C CYS A 84 -7.40 -2.10 -7.74
N ALA A 85 -7.26 -1.24 -6.72
CA ALA A 85 -7.70 0.16 -6.80
C ALA A 85 -6.92 0.96 -7.86
N ILE A 86 -5.63 0.68 -8.03
CA ILE A 86 -4.79 1.34 -9.04
C ILE A 86 -5.15 0.87 -10.46
N THR A 87 -5.38 -0.43 -10.65
CA THR A 87 -5.49 -1.04 -11.99
C THR A 87 -6.92 -1.17 -12.52
N ARG A 88 -7.93 -1.14 -11.66
CA ARG A 88 -9.34 -1.36 -12.03
C ARG A 88 -10.17 -0.11 -11.82
N ALA A 89 -10.29 0.69 -12.87
CA ALA A 89 -11.13 1.89 -12.87
C ALA A 89 -12.64 1.55 -12.85
N ASP A 90 -13.03 0.43 -13.46
CA ASP A 90 -14.42 -0.05 -13.41
C ASP A 90 -14.75 -0.70 -12.06
N PHE A 91 -15.92 -0.38 -11.52
CA PHE A 91 -16.34 -0.84 -10.20
C PHE A 91 -16.55 -2.37 -10.13
N HIS A 92 -17.09 -2.97 -11.19
CA HIS A 92 -17.30 -4.42 -11.23
C HIS A 92 -15.96 -5.16 -11.34
N GLU A 93 -15.05 -4.67 -12.16
CA GLU A 93 -13.68 -5.19 -12.24
C GLU A 93 -12.92 -5.06 -10.91
N PHE A 94 -13.01 -3.91 -10.26
CA PHE A 94 -12.41 -3.68 -8.94
C PHE A 94 -12.93 -4.69 -7.91
N ARG A 95 -14.27 -4.84 -7.82
CA ARG A 95 -14.89 -5.79 -6.89
C ARG A 95 -14.49 -7.23 -7.17
N THR A 96 -14.35 -7.59 -8.44
CA THR A 96 -13.92 -8.92 -8.85
C THR A 96 -12.46 -9.15 -8.47
N CYS A 97 -11.59 -8.16 -8.70
CA CYS A 97 -10.18 -8.19 -8.32
C CYS A 97 -10.01 -8.37 -6.80
N VAL A 98 -10.68 -7.54 -5.99
CA VAL A 98 -10.55 -7.56 -4.52
C VAL A 98 -11.07 -8.86 -3.89
N ARG A 99 -12.06 -9.52 -4.50
CA ARG A 99 -12.69 -10.75 -4.00
C ARG A 99 -11.78 -12.00 -4.00
N ASN A 100 -10.49 -11.86 -4.32
CA ASN A 100 -9.53 -12.95 -4.23
C ASN A 100 -9.62 -13.63 -2.83
N PRO A 101 -9.88 -14.94 -2.74
CA PRO A 101 -10.08 -15.65 -1.47
C PRO A 101 -8.90 -15.47 -0.50
N ALA A 102 -7.67 -15.29 -0.99
CA ALA A 102 -6.51 -14.99 -0.16
C ALA A 102 -6.69 -13.67 0.64
N SER A 103 -7.20 -12.62 0.00
CA SER A 103 -7.46 -11.33 0.64
C SER A 103 -8.67 -11.37 1.59
N ALA A 104 -9.67 -12.21 1.27
CA ALA A 104 -10.81 -12.45 2.15
C ALA A 104 -10.45 -13.26 3.41
N LEU A 105 -9.45 -14.15 3.33
CA LEU A 105 -8.96 -14.91 4.49
C LEU A 105 -8.07 -14.05 5.40
N ALA A 106 -7.13 -13.28 4.85
CA ALA A 106 -6.21 -12.50 5.67
C ALA A 106 -6.87 -11.29 6.36
N SER A 107 -7.91 -10.68 5.77
CA SER A 107 -8.75 -9.68 6.46
C SER A 107 -9.55 -10.24 7.65
N ARG A 108 -9.66 -11.57 7.78
CA ARG A 108 -10.37 -12.26 8.86
C ARG A 108 -9.46 -12.91 9.88
N ALA A 109 -8.14 -12.91 9.70
CA ALA A 109 -7.23 -13.56 10.63
C ALA A 109 -7.05 -12.67 11.87
N PRO A 110 -7.58 -13.03 13.05
CA PRO A 110 -7.14 -12.36 14.27
C PRO A 110 -5.68 -12.76 14.53
N HIS A 111 -4.87 -11.78 14.93
CA HIS A 111 -3.46 -11.94 15.33
C HIS A 111 -3.23 -13.03 16.42
N ASN A 112 -4.28 -13.58 17.02
CA ASN A 112 -4.23 -14.62 18.06
C ASN A 112 -4.42 -16.06 17.54
N SER A 113 -4.48 -16.28 16.22
CA SER A 113 -4.76 -17.60 15.64
C SER A 113 -3.72 -18.67 16.02
N ALA A 114 -2.46 -18.28 16.21
CA ALA A 114 -1.39 -19.18 16.65
C ALA A 114 -1.54 -19.61 18.12
N ALA A 115 -1.97 -18.71 19.00
CA ALA A 115 -2.20 -19.02 20.41
C ALA A 115 -3.34 -20.02 20.58
N ILE A 116 -4.44 -19.83 19.84
CA ILE A 116 -5.61 -20.72 19.88
C ILE A 116 -5.25 -22.14 19.44
N LEU A 117 -4.43 -22.27 18.38
CA LEU A 117 -3.94 -23.57 17.92
C LEU A 117 -3.03 -24.25 18.96
N LEU A 118 -2.14 -23.50 19.62
CA LEU A 118 -1.28 -24.03 20.68
C LEU A 118 -2.09 -24.52 21.89
N TYR A 119 -3.11 -23.76 22.30
CA TYR A 119 -4.02 -24.18 23.38
C TYR A 119 -4.81 -25.43 23.02
N ALA A 120 -5.31 -25.52 21.78
CA ALA A 120 -6.04 -26.70 21.31
C ALA A 120 -5.15 -27.95 21.29
N ILE A 121 -3.89 -27.81 20.83
CA ILE A 121 -2.91 -28.90 20.86
C ILE A 121 -2.63 -29.31 22.31
N LEU A 122 -2.36 -28.36 23.21
CA LEU A 122 -2.09 -28.64 24.63
C LEU A 122 -3.23 -29.41 25.33
N ILE A 123 -4.48 -29.10 25.01
CA ILE A 123 -5.65 -29.82 25.55
C ILE A 123 -5.71 -31.27 25.03
N LEU A 124 -5.35 -31.49 23.76
CA LEU A 124 -5.37 -32.82 23.13
C LEU A 124 -4.24 -33.74 23.62
N ILE A 125 -3.09 -33.20 24.02
CA ILE A 125 -1.99 -33.97 24.63
C ILE A 125 -2.16 -34.20 26.14
N SER A 126 -3.12 -33.52 26.78
CA SER A 126 -3.39 -33.64 28.22
C SER A 126 -4.68 -34.40 28.56
N SER A 127 -5.42 -34.88 27.56
CA SER A 127 -6.52 -35.85 27.69
C SER A 127 -6.06 -37.25 27.29
#